data_AF-A0A3M1BPW5-F1
#
_entry.id   AF-A0A3M1BPW5-F1
#
_cell.length_a   1.000
_cell.length_b   1.000
_cell.length_c   1.000
_cell.angle_alpha   90.00
_cell.angle_beta   90.00
_cell.angle_gamma   90.00
#
_symmetry.space_group_name_H-M   'P 1'
#
loop_
_entity.id
_entity.type
_entity.pdbx_description
1 polymer ?
#
loop_
_entity_poly.entity_id
_entity_poly.type
_entity_poly.pdbx_seq_one_letter_code
_entity_poly.pdbx_strand_id
1 'polypeptide(L)'
;MLIFLLVSYVLFSISMMKLFEKAGEAGWKALVPGLNFAVMCKLVGRSPAHALWLLVPIVNIFIFVGLCIDLVRSFGYLKLRHSALAVIYAPAIFFYIGSKGDKYLGPTLKLEREYTEKIKAAIEAGKEREAQRLIQKSPYHKSATREWVEAIVFAVFAAAFIRMFLIEAYTIPTSSMEGTLKVGDFLFVSKVHYGIRTPQTIIMVPLLHNRIPGLNVESYIAKPSLPYYRLPGLQEVERYDPVVFNYPEGDSVYVFPERTYSIYDYRRGAITPQRYNQIKAGRAKLIVRPVDKKDHYIKRCIGMPGDSLQVIDRQVFLNGKPAR
;
A
#
# COMPACT_ATOMS: atom_id res chain seq x y z
N MET A 1 8.23 -16.69 8.73
CA MET A 1 7.85 -15.87 7.55
C MET A 1 8.15 -16.60 6.23
N LEU A 2 9.37 -17.09 5.99
CA LEU A 2 9.74 -17.77 4.73
C LEU A 2 8.89 -19.03 4.45
N ILE A 3 8.65 -19.88 5.45
CA ILE A 3 7.79 -21.07 5.32
C ILE A 3 6.36 -20.68 4.93
N PHE A 4 5.79 -19.65 5.56
CA PHE A 4 4.46 -19.16 5.22
C PHE A 4 4.37 -18.64 3.77
N LEU A 5 5.40 -17.92 3.31
CA LEU A 5 5.46 -17.43 1.92
C LEU A 5 5.59 -18.60 0.93
N LEU A 6 6.44 -19.58 1.23
CA LEU A 6 6.59 -20.80 0.42
C LEU A 6 5.28 -21.60 0.36
N VAL A 7 4.64 -21.84 1.50
CA VAL A 7 3.35 -22.56 1.56
C VAL A 7 2.27 -21.79 0.79
N SER A 8 2.19 -20.47 0.96
CA SER A 8 1.23 -19.62 0.24
C SER A 8 1.47 -19.65 -1.27
N TYR A 9 2.75 -19.61 -1.69
CA TYR A 9 3.13 -19.71 -3.10
C TYR A 9 2.78 -21.07 -3.68
N VAL A 10 3.12 -22.17 -2.98
CA VAL A 10 2.78 -23.53 -3.42
C VAL A 10 1.27 -23.70 -3.51
N LEU A 11 0.51 -23.22 -2.51
CA LEU A 11 -0.94 -23.26 -2.52
C LEU A 11 -1.54 -22.47 -3.71
N PHE A 12 -0.99 -21.29 -3.99
CA PHE A 12 -1.36 -20.50 -5.17
C PHE A 12 -1.08 -21.27 -6.46
N SER A 13 0.11 -21.85 -6.61
CA SER A 13 0.49 -22.65 -7.78
C SER A 13 -0.41 -23.88 -7.97
N ILE A 14 -0.73 -24.61 -6.89
CA ILE A 14 -1.66 -25.75 -6.93
C ILE A 14 -3.07 -25.29 -7.35
N SER A 15 -3.54 -24.15 -6.83
CA SER A 15 -4.86 -23.62 -7.17
C SER A 15 -5.01 -23.30 -8.66
N MET A 16 -3.92 -22.93 -9.34
CA MET A 16 -3.90 -22.65 -10.78
C MET A 16 -3.85 -23.90 -11.66
N MET A 17 -3.38 -25.05 -11.16
CA MET A 17 -3.18 -26.26 -11.98
C MET A 17 -4.45 -26.65 -12.75
N LYS A 18 -5.58 -26.74 -12.03
CA LYS A 18 -6.88 -27.08 -12.62
C LYS A 18 -7.36 -26.03 -13.63
N LEU A 19 -7.03 -24.75 -13.41
CA LEU A 19 -7.39 -23.69 -14.35
C LEU A 19 -6.60 -23.83 -15.66
N PHE A 20 -5.32 -24.17 -15.58
CA PHE A 20 -4.49 -24.38 -16.77
C PHE A 20 -5.00 -25.57 -17.58
N GLU A 21 -5.31 -26.69 -16.91
CA GLU A 21 -5.88 -27.88 -17.55
C GLU A 21 -7.19 -27.56 -18.28
N LYS A 22 -8.07 -26.81 -17.62
CA LYS A 22 -9.34 -26.34 -18.22
C LYS A 22 -9.15 -25.38 -19.39
N ALA A 23 -8.03 -24.69 -19.46
CA ALA A 23 -7.68 -23.79 -20.55
C ALA A 23 -6.86 -24.49 -21.67
N GLY A 24 -6.66 -25.81 -21.57
CA GLY A 24 -5.90 -26.60 -22.56
C GLY A 24 -4.38 -26.51 -22.41
N GLU A 25 -3.88 -26.02 -21.27
CA GLU A 25 -2.46 -26.00 -20.93
C GLU A 25 -2.14 -27.08 -19.89
N ALA A 26 -0.92 -27.62 -19.91
CA ALA A 26 -0.53 -28.67 -18.97
C ALA A 26 -0.47 -28.13 -17.53
N GLY A 27 -1.19 -28.77 -16.59
CA GLY A 27 -1.34 -28.32 -15.20
C GLY A 27 -0.02 -28.16 -14.45
N TRP A 28 0.98 -29.00 -14.72
CA TRP A 28 2.31 -28.92 -14.09
C TRP A 28 3.02 -27.58 -14.34
N LYS A 29 2.69 -26.88 -15.44
CA LYS A 29 3.27 -25.56 -15.75
C LYS A 29 2.92 -24.51 -14.69
N ALA A 30 1.84 -24.72 -13.93
CA ALA A 30 1.45 -23.85 -12.82
C ALA A 30 2.42 -23.95 -11.62
N LEU A 31 3.14 -25.07 -11.45
CA LEU A 31 4.05 -25.31 -10.34
C LEU A 31 5.45 -24.71 -10.56
N VAL A 32 5.83 -24.47 -11.81
CA VAL A 32 7.16 -23.95 -12.16
C VAL A 32 7.16 -22.42 -12.04
N PRO A 33 8.00 -21.84 -11.15
CA PRO A 33 8.11 -20.39 -11.02
C PRO A 33 8.51 -19.71 -12.31
N GLY A 34 7.88 -18.58 -12.63
CA GLY A 34 8.11 -17.81 -13.85
C GLY A 34 7.32 -18.35 -15.04
N LEU A 35 7.39 -19.65 -15.31
CA LEU A 35 6.58 -20.29 -16.36
C LEU A 35 5.09 -20.16 -16.07
N ASN A 36 4.70 -20.37 -14.81
CA ASN A 36 3.33 -20.22 -14.37
C ASN A 36 2.75 -18.82 -14.72
N PHE A 37 3.51 -17.76 -14.48
CA PHE A 37 3.12 -16.38 -14.80
C PHE A 37 3.11 -16.10 -16.30
N ALA A 38 4.06 -16.66 -17.05
CA ALA A 38 4.11 -16.53 -18.50
C ALA A 38 2.88 -17.19 -19.17
N VAL A 39 2.49 -18.38 -18.71
CA VAL A 39 1.27 -19.07 -19.15
C VAL A 39 0.03 -18.28 -18.73
N MET A 40 -0.04 -17.78 -17.49
CA MET A 40 -1.15 -16.94 -17.05
C MET A 40 -1.31 -15.68 -17.92
N CYS A 41 -0.22 -15.02 -18.31
CA CYS A 41 -0.25 -13.90 -19.24
C CYS A 41 -0.88 -14.31 -20.58
N LYS A 42 -0.47 -15.45 -21.15
CA LYS A 42 -1.04 -15.99 -22.39
C LYS A 42 -2.54 -16.27 -22.26
N LEU A 43 -2.99 -16.89 -21.18
CA LEU A 43 -4.40 -17.22 -20.89
C LEU A 43 -5.28 -15.97 -20.68
N VAL A 44 -4.67 -14.85 -20.30
CA VAL A 44 -5.39 -13.58 -20.18
C VAL A 44 -5.42 -12.80 -21.50
N GLY A 45 -4.54 -13.15 -22.45
CA GLY A 45 -4.38 -12.46 -23.72
C GLY A 45 -3.26 -11.43 -23.75
N ARG A 46 -2.34 -11.46 -22.78
CA ARG A 46 -1.10 -10.66 -22.76
C ARG A 46 0.08 -11.43 -23.37
N SER A 47 1.12 -10.70 -23.77
CA SER A 47 2.41 -11.31 -24.15
C SER A 47 3.04 -12.01 -22.94
N PRO A 48 3.63 -13.21 -23.09
CA PRO A 48 4.35 -13.90 -22.01
C PRO A 48 5.46 -13.05 -21.38
N ALA A 49 6.09 -12.15 -22.15
CA ALA A 49 7.10 -11.22 -21.66
C ALA A 49 6.56 -10.25 -20.60
N HIS A 50 5.23 -10.05 -20.54
CA HIS A 50 4.61 -9.22 -19.51
C HIS A 50 4.85 -9.75 -18.10
N ALA A 51 5.13 -11.06 -17.96
CA ALA A 51 5.52 -11.65 -16.68
C ALA A 51 6.83 -11.07 -16.11
N LEU A 52 7.71 -10.49 -16.94
CA LEU A 52 8.96 -9.86 -16.46
C LEU A 52 8.69 -8.66 -15.54
N TRP A 53 7.55 -7.98 -15.69
CA TRP A 53 7.17 -6.90 -14.78
C TRP A 53 6.92 -7.38 -13.34
N LEU A 54 6.74 -8.68 -13.12
CA LEU A 54 6.65 -9.25 -11.77
C LEU A 54 8.01 -9.29 -11.04
N LEU A 55 9.12 -9.09 -11.76
CA LEU A 55 10.45 -8.98 -11.16
C LEU A 55 10.74 -7.58 -10.62
N VAL A 56 10.01 -6.57 -11.09
CA VAL A 56 10.17 -5.19 -10.62
C VAL A 56 9.40 -5.05 -9.30
N PRO A 57 10.09 -4.79 -8.16
CA PRO A 57 9.41 -4.58 -6.89
C PRO A 57 8.35 -3.48 -6.99
N ILE A 58 7.30 -3.56 -6.18
CA ILE A 58 6.16 -2.64 -6.14
C ILE A 58 5.24 -2.79 -7.37
N VAL A 59 5.79 -2.70 -8.58
CA VAL A 59 5.04 -2.90 -9.83
C VAL A 59 4.47 -4.31 -9.89
N ASN A 60 5.22 -5.30 -9.41
CA ASN A 60 4.81 -6.70 -9.36
C ASN A 60 3.45 -6.92 -8.69
N ILE A 61 3.11 -6.18 -7.63
CA ILE A 61 1.84 -6.33 -6.91
C ILE A 61 0.66 -5.93 -7.81
N PHE A 62 0.77 -4.79 -8.51
CA PHE A 62 -0.28 -4.33 -9.42
C PHE A 62 -0.47 -5.27 -10.61
N ILE A 63 0.63 -5.73 -11.20
CA ILE A 63 0.61 -6.67 -12.33
C ILE A 63 0.03 -8.02 -11.88
N PHE A 64 0.46 -8.53 -10.73
CA PHE A 64 -0.04 -9.78 -10.17
C PHE A 64 -1.55 -9.74 -9.90
N VAL A 65 -2.03 -8.70 -9.22
CA VAL A 65 -3.45 -8.51 -8.92
C VAL A 65 -4.27 -8.40 -10.22
N GLY A 66 -3.78 -7.63 -11.19
CA GLY A 66 -4.42 -7.49 -12.51
C GLY A 66 -4.52 -8.84 -13.24
N LEU A 67 -3.43 -9.61 -13.28
CA LEU A 67 -3.43 -10.95 -13.88
C LEU A 67 -4.39 -11.91 -13.19
N CYS A 68 -4.49 -11.86 -11.85
CA CYS A 68 -5.43 -12.71 -11.11
C CYS A 68 -6.88 -12.36 -11.45
N ILE A 69 -7.24 -11.08 -11.46
CA ILE A 69 -8.58 -10.61 -11.84
C ILE A 69 -8.89 -11.04 -13.28
N ASP A 70 -7.98 -10.77 -14.20
CA ASP A 70 -8.22 -11.07 -15.62
C ASP A 70 -8.29 -12.58 -15.88
N LEU A 71 -7.53 -13.41 -15.16
CA LEU A 71 -7.63 -14.85 -15.26
C LEU A 71 -9.02 -15.33 -14.81
N VAL A 72 -9.52 -14.84 -13.67
CA VAL A 72 -10.90 -15.12 -13.20
C VAL A 72 -11.93 -14.70 -14.26
N ARG A 73 -11.75 -13.52 -14.87
CA ARG A 73 -12.64 -13.03 -15.93
C ARG A 73 -12.63 -13.94 -17.17
N SER A 74 -11.51 -14.59 -17.49
CA SER A 74 -11.41 -15.54 -18.63
C SER A 74 -12.23 -16.82 -18.44
N PHE A 75 -12.69 -17.10 -17.22
CA PHE A 75 -13.66 -18.15 -16.92
C PHE A 75 -15.11 -17.63 -16.80
N GLY A 76 -15.39 -16.38 -17.19
CA GLY A 76 -16.73 -15.79 -17.17
C GLY A 76 -17.15 -15.16 -15.83
N TYR A 77 -16.25 -15.09 -14.87
CA TYR A 77 -16.52 -14.54 -13.54
C TYR A 77 -16.30 -13.01 -13.51
N LEU A 78 -17.27 -12.27 -14.06
CA LEU A 78 -17.15 -10.83 -14.29
C LEU A 78 -17.69 -9.93 -13.17
N LYS A 79 -18.34 -10.49 -12.14
CA LYS A 79 -18.95 -9.69 -11.05
C LYS A 79 -17.89 -9.14 -10.08
N LEU A 80 -18.18 -7.99 -9.48
CA LEU A 80 -17.28 -7.30 -8.54
C LEU A 80 -16.78 -8.22 -7.41
N ARG A 81 -17.65 -9.05 -6.83
CA ARG A 81 -17.28 -10.00 -5.76
C ARG A 81 -16.19 -10.99 -6.17
N HIS A 82 -16.16 -11.40 -7.43
CA HIS A 82 -15.17 -12.35 -7.94
C HIS A 82 -13.82 -11.66 -8.13
N SER A 83 -13.83 -10.45 -8.71
CA SER A 83 -12.63 -9.61 -8.79
C SER A 83 -12.08 -9.27 -7.40
N ALA A 84 -12.93 -8.89 -6.45
CA ALA A 84 -12.53 -8.61 -5.07
C ALA A 84 -11.91 -9.84 -4.38
N LEU A 85 -12.52 -11.02 -4.55
CA LEU A 85 -11.97 -12.27 -4.01
C LEU A 85 -10.62 -12.64 -4.64
N ALA A 86 -10.43 -12.36 -5.94
CA ALA A 86 -9.14 -12.54 -6.61
C ALA A 86 -8.04 -11.64 -6.03
N VAL A 87 -8.37 -10.41 -5.64
CA VAL A 87 -7.43 -9.47 -5.00
C VAL A 87 -7.11 -9.89 -3.57
N ILE A 88 -8.13 -10.24 -2.78
CA ILE A 88 -7.98 -10.57 -1.35
C ILE A 88 -7.27 -11.90 -1.19
N TYR A 89 -7.71 -12.92 -1.95
CA TYR A 89 -7.17 -14.27 -1.84
C TYR A 89 -7.43 -15.10 -3.10
N ALA A 90 -6.59 -14.89 -4.11
CA ALA A 90 -6.63 -15.62 -5.38
C ALA A 90 -6.77 -17.16 -5.27
N PRO A 91 -6.07 -17.85 -4.34
CA PRO A 91 -6.17 -19.31 -4.26
C PRO A 91 -7.61 -19.82 -4.02
N ALA A 92 -8.41 -19.12 -3.21
CA ALA A 92 -9.78 -19.55 -2.94
C ALA A 92 -10.67 -19.50 -4.18
N ILE A 93 -10.60 -18.41 -4.95
CA ILE A 93 -11.40 -18.30 -6.18
C ILE A 93 -10.89 -19.24 -7.28
N PHE A 94 -9.57 -19.44 -7.39
CA PHE A 94 -9.01 -20.39 -8.34
C PHE A 94 -9.43 -21.83 -8.02
N PHE A 95 -9.37 -22.26 -6.75
CA PHE A 95 -9.91 -23.57 -6.39
C PHE A 95 -11.41 -23.71 -6.65
N TYR A 96 -12.19 -22.66 -6.35
CA TYR A 96 -13.63 -22.65 -6.62
C TYR A 96 -13.95 -22.79 -8.11
N ILE A 97 -13.24 -22.09 -8.99
CA ILE A 97 -13.39 -22.20 -10.45
C ILE A 97 -12.89 -23.56 -10.93
N GLY A 98 -11.75 -24.03 -10.40
CA GLY A 98 -11.12 -25.29 -10.76
C GLY A 98 -11.94 -26.51 -10.36
N SER A 99 -12.72 -26.45 -9.27
CA SER A 99 -13.57 -27.54 -8.81
C SER A 99 -14.93 -27.60 -9.51
N LYS A 100 -15.45 -26.47 -10.02
CA LYS A 100 -16.68 -26.45 -10.81
C LYS A 100 -16.50 -27.04 -12.21
N GLY A 101 -17.58 -27.29 -12.94
CA GLY A 101 -17.56 -27.70 -14.35
C GLY A 101 -17.30 -26.57 -15.35
N ASP A 102 -16.89 -25.38 -14.87
CA ASP A 102 -16.78 -24.18 -15.71
C ASP A 102 -15.68 -24.32 -16.75
N LYS A 103 -15.99 -23.92 -17.99
CA LYS A 103 -15.06 -23.94 -19.13
C LYS A 103 -14.36 -22.59 -19.28
N TYR A 104 -13.11 -22.63 -19.71
CA TYR A 104 -12.37 -21.45 -20.11
C TYR A 104 -13.02 -20.83 -21.36
N LEU A 105 -13.42 -19.55 -21.26
CA LEU A 105 -14.14 -18.85 -22.34
C LEU A 105 -13.20 -18.23 -23.37
N GLY A 106 -11.92 -18.08 -23.03
CA GLY A 106 -10.91 -17.47 -23.89
C GLY A 106 -10.16 -16.32 -23.21
N PRO A 107 -9.20 -15.73 -23.92
CA PRO A 107 -8.39 -14.64 -23.40
C PRO A 107 -9.22 -13.36 -23.24
N THR A 108 -9.62 -13.04 -22.00
CA THR A 108 -10.52 -11.91 -21.70
C THR A 108 -10.09 -10.60 -22.33
N LEU A 109 -8.80 -10.24 -22.27
CA LEU A 109 -8.37 -8.94 -22.78
C LEU A 109 -8.51 -8.81 -24.29
N LYS A 110 -8.36 -9.91 -25.03
CA LYS A 110 -8.60 -9.91 -26.48
C LYS A 110 -10.09 -9.82 -26.77
N LEU A 111 -10.89 -10.63 -26.09
CA LEU A 111 -12.36 -10.63 -26.23
C LEU A 111 -12.95 -9.25 -25.91
N GLU A 112 -12.53 -8.63 -24.80
CA GLU A 112 -12.96 -7.29 -24.39
C GLU A 112 -12.56 -6.21 -25.39
N ARG A 113 -11.34 -6.29 -25.94
CA ARG A 113 -10.88 -5.38 -27.02
C ARG A 113 -11.71 -5.53 -28.28
N GLU A 114 -11.95 -6.76 -28.74
CA GLU A 114 -12.76 -7.02 -29.94
C GLU A 114 -14.19 -6.48 -29.78
N TYR A 115 -14.80 -6.65 -28.61
CA TYR A 115 -16.12 -6.07 -28.31
C TYR A 115 -16.08 -4.54 -28.32
N THR A 116 -15.06 -3.95 -27.71
CA THR A 116 -14.88 -2.48 -27.64
C THR A 116 -14.67 -1.89 -29.04
N GLU A 117 -13.87 -2.54 -29.88
CA GLU A 117 -13.63 -2.15 -31.28
C GLU A 117 -14.91 -2.23 -32.10
N LYS A 118 -15.70 -3.29 -31.96
CA LYS A 118 -17.02 -3.41 -32.63
C LYS A 118 -17.99 -2.30 -32.20
N ILE A 119 -18.01 -1.96 -30.91
CA ILE A 119 -18.84 -0.86 -30.39
C ILE A 119 -18.37 0.49 -30.97
N LYS A 120 -17.06 0.75 -30.95
CA LYS A 120 -16.49 1.99 -31.52
C LYS A 120 -16.77 2.10 -33.01
N ALA A 121 -16.56 1.04 -33.79
CA ALA A 121 -16.85 1.03 -35.22
C ALA A 121 -18.34 1.27 -35.51
N ALA A 122 -19.26 0.75 -34.68
CA ALA A 122 -20.69 1.01 -34.82
C ALA A 122 -21.05 2.48 -34.50
N ILE A 123 -20.39 3.09 -33.51
CA ILE A 123 -20.56 4.51 -33.16
C ILE A 123 -20.02 5.41 -34.28
N GLU A 124 -18.81 5.13 -34.78
CA GLU A 124 -18.18 5.87 -35.89
C GLU A 124 -18.99 5.77 -37.18
N ALA A 125 -19.63 4.62 -37.43
CA ALA A 125 -20.54 4.43 -38.55
C ALA A 125 -21.93 5.08 -38.36
N GLY A 126 -22.16 5.81 -37.26
CA GLY A 126 -23.45 6.47 -36.96
C GLY A 126 -24.59 5.50 -36.64
N LYS A 127 -24.31 4.21 -36.38
CA LYS A 127 -25.31 3.16 -36.13
C LYS A 127 -25.63 3.04 -34.65
N GLU A 128 -26.22 4.08 -34.06
CA GLU A 128 -26.47 4.17 -32.61
C GLU A 128 -27.25 2.96 -32.04
N ARG A 129 -28.24 2.45 -32.77
CA ARG A 129 -29.03 1.27 -32.35
C ARG A 129 -28.19 -0.02 -32.31
N GLU A 130 -27.26 -0.18 -33.26
CA GLU A 130 -26.36 -1.34 -33.30
C GLU A 130 -25.34 -1.24 -32.16
N ALA A 131 -24.77 -0.05 -31.94
CA ALA A 131 -23.89 0.22 -30.81
C ALA A 131 -24.57 -0.08 -29.47
N GLN A 132 -25.80 0.40 -29.24
CA GLN A 132 -26.56 0.12 -28.02
C GLN A 132 -26.85 -1.38 -27.84
N ARG A 133 -27.18 -2.10 -28.91
CA ARG A 133 -27.36 -3.56 -28.87
C ARG A 133 -26.07 -4.28 -28.51
N LEU A 134 -24.93 -3.86 -29.07
CA LEU A 134 -23.62 -4.43 -28.76
C LEU A 134 -23.21 -4.15 -27.31
N ILE A 135 -23.50 -2.96 -26.80
CA ILE A 135 -23.26 -2.59 -25.39
C ILE A 135 -24.11 -3.48 -24.46
N GLN A 136 -25.42 -3.61 -24.73
CA GLN A 136 -26.31 -4.45 -23.90
C GLN A 136 -25.95 -5.95 -23.96
N LYS A 137 -25.52 -6.45 -25.12
CA LYS A 137 -25.10 -7.85 -25.28
C LYS A 137 -23.70 -8.12 -24.74
N SER A 138 -22.88 -7.10 -24.50
CA SER A 138 -21.52 -7.28 -24.02
C SER A 138 -21.53 -7.82 -22.59
N PRO A 139 -20.94 -9.00 -22.33
CA PRO A 139 -20.84 -9.54 -20.98
C PRO A 139 -19.91 -8.68 -20.10
N TYR A 140 -19.07 -7.86 -20.73
CA TYR A 140 -18.09 -6.99 -20.08
C TYR A 140 -18.65 -5.61 -19.71
N HIS A 141 -19.90 -5.31 -20.07
CA HIS A 141 -20.52 -4.05 -19.69
C HIS A 141 -20.64 -3.96 -18.17
N LYS A 142 -20.04 -2.93 -17.59
CA LYS A 142 -20.15 -2.60 -16.17
C LYS A 142 -21.10 -1.42 -16.02
N SER A 143 -21.84 -1.37 -14.91
CA SER A 143 -22.61 -0.17 -14.59
C SER A 143 -21.67 1.01 -14.34
N ALA A 144 -22.07 2.21 -14.73
CA ALA A 144 -21.29 3.43 -14.48
C ALA A 144 -20.92 3.58 -12.99
N THR A 145 -21.85 3.24 -12.08
CA THR A 145 -21.61 3.23 -10.64
C THR A 145 -20.48 2.28 -10.23
N ARG A 146 -20.42 1.09 -10.83
CA ARG A 146 -19.38 0.10 -10.54
C ARG A 146 -18.03 0.57 -11.07
N GLU A 147 -17.98 1.14 -12.27
CA GLU A 147 -16.74 1.65 -12.86
C GLU A 147 -16.15 2.78 -12.00
N TRP A 148 -16.98 3.73 -11.58
CA TRP A 148 -16.57 4.80 -10.66
C TRP A 148 -16.08 4.25 -9.32
N VAL A 149 -16.79 3.29 -8.72
CA VAL A 149 -16.38 2.67 -7.46
C VAL A 149 -15.06 1.91 -7.62
N GLU A 150 -14.89 1.08 -8.65
CA GLU A 150 -13.65 0.34 -8.93
C GLU A 150 -12.46 1.31 -9.14
N ALA A 151 -12.68 2.42 -9.88
CA ALA A 151 -11.65 3.42 -10.13
C ALA A 151 -11.23 4.15 -8.84
N ILE A 152 -12.19 4.55 -8.00
CA ILE A 152 -11.90 5.20 -6.71
C ILE A 152 -11.16 4.24 -5.77
N VAL A 153 -11.62 2.99 -5.67
CA VAL A 153 -10.96 1.97 -4.84
C VAL A 153 -9.52 1.73 -5.30
N PHE A 154 -9.31 1.63 -6.62
CA PHE A 154 -7.97 1.49 -7.19
C PHE A 154 -7.10 2.71 -6.91
N ALA A 155 -7.63 3.92 -7.09
CA ALA A 155 -6.91 5.16 -6.84
C ALA A 155 -6.51 5.30 -5.36
N VAL A 156 -7.42 5.03 -4.44
CA VAL A 156 -7.14 5.05 -2.99
C VAL A 156 -6.11 4.00 -2.61
N PHE A 157 -6.23 2.78 -3.16
CA PHE A 157 -5.25 1.72 -2.94
C PHE A 157 -3.86 2.10 -3.47
N ALA A 158 -3.78 2.59 -4.71
CA ALA A 158 -2.53 3.02 -5.33
C ALA A 158 -1.90 4.19 -4.55
N ALA A 159 -2.69 5.20 -4.18
CA ALA A 159 -2.23 6.33 -3.37
C ALA A 159 -1.72 5.89 -2.00
N ALA A 160 -2.45 5.01 -1.30
CA ALA A 160 -2.02 4.47 -0.02
C ALA A 160 -0.75 3.62 -0.14
N PHE A 161 -0.62 2.84 -1.21
CA PHE A 161 0.55 2.03 -1.50
C PHE A 161 1.79 2.89 -1.79
N ILE A 162 1.65 3.89 -2.67
CA ILE A 162 2.72 4.87 -2.97
C ILE A 162 3.14 5.59 -1.68
N ARG A 163 2.16 6.03 -0.88
CA ARG A 163 2.40 6.68 0.42
C ARG A 163 3.17 5.78 1.39
N MET A 164 2.87 4.50 1.39
CA MET A 164 3.49 3.53 2.29
C MET A 164 4.96 3.32 1.97
N PHE A 165 5.31 3.13 0.69
CA PHE A 165 6.64 2.65 0.29
C PHE A 165 7.53 3.67 -0.43
N LEU A 166 6.95 4.61 -1.19
CA LEU A 166 7.72 5.44 -2.10
C LEU A 166 7.94 6.86 -1.57
N ILE A 167 6.86 7.62 -1.44
CA ILE A 167 6.90 9.05 -1.17
C ILE A 167 5.74 9.40 -0.25
N GLU A 168 5.98 10.21 0.76
CA GLU A 168 4.91 10.74 1.61
C GLU A 168 4.89 12.27 1.58
N ALA A 169 3.70 12.83 1.40
CA ALA A 169 3.48 14.26 1.46
C ALA A 169 3.21 14.66 2.92
N TYR A 170 3.96 15.65 3.42
CA TYR A 170 3.76 16.23 4.75
C TYR A 170 3.45 17.71 4.64
N THR A 171 2.55 18.18 5.49
CA THR A 171 2.37 19.61 5.76
C THR A 171 3.13 19.98 7.02
N ILE A 172 3.74 21.16 7.05
CA ILE A 172 4.46 21.65 8.25
C ILE A 172 3.46 22.35 9.17
N PRO A 173 3.16 21.81 10.37
CA PRO A 173 2.18 22.41 11.28
C PRO A 173 2.82 23.36 12.30
N THR A 174 4.15 23.43 12.39
CA THR A 174 4.86 24.15 13.46
C THR A 174 5.99 25.01 12.93
N SER A 175 6.27 26.10 13.63
CA SER A 175 7.30 27.09 13.31
C SER A 175 8.74 26.62 13.57
N SER A 176 8.96 25.39 14.04
CA SER A 176 10.29 24.95 14.48
C SER A 176 11.36 24.89 13.38
N MET A 177 10.96 24.91 12.11
CA MET A 177 11.85 24.98 10.95
C MET A 177 11.82 26.35 10.25
N GLU A 178 11.19 27.36 10.88
CA GLU A 178 11.09 28.72 10.35
C GLU A 178 12.49 29.29 10.08
N GLY A 179 12.60 30.00 8.95
CA GLY A 179 13.87 30.42 8.36
C GLY A 179 14.30 29.56 7.17
N THR A 180 13.89 28.28 7.12
CA THR A 180 14.11 27.42 5.93
C THR A 180 12.81 26.86 5.37
N LEU A 181 11.87 26.49 6.22
CA LEU A 181 10.57 25.96 5.83
C LEU A 181 9.47 26.64 6.65
N LYS A 182 8.42 27.11 6.00
CA LYS A 182 7.34 27.88 6.64
C LYS A 182 6.20 26.97 7.05
N VAL A 183 5.43 27.42 8.05
CA VAL A 183 4.17 26.77 8.42
C VAL A 183 3.22 26.81 7.23
N GLY A 184 2.65 25.65 6.89
CA GLY A 184 1.79 25.47 5.72
C GLY A 184 2.49 24.97 4.46
N ASP A 185 3.83 24.91 4.44
CA ASP A 185 4.56 24.33 3.30
C ASP A 185 4.26 22.83 3.16
N PHE A 186 4.18 22.36 1.91
CA PHE A 186 4.01 20.95 1.55
C PHE A 186 5.35 20.37 1.10
N LEU A 187 5.75 19.26 1.70
CA LEU A 187 6.99 18.56 1.41
C LEU A 187 6.71 17.16 0.90
N PHE A 188 7.45 16.74 -0.13
CA PHE A 188 7.54 15.34 -0.50
C PHE A 188 8.78 14.70 0.11
N VAL A 189 8.57 13.71 0.97
CA VAL A 189 9.65 12.96 1.62
C VAL A 189 9.87 11.66 0.87
N SER A 190 11.08 11.46 0.35
CA SER A 190 11.45 10.22 -0.32
C SER A 190 11.81 9.13 0.69
N LYS A 191 11.08 8.01 0.68
CA LYS A 191 11.36 6.84 1.52
C LYS A 191 12.31 5.85 0.82
N VAL A 192 12.35 5.88 -0.50
CA VAL A 192 13.17 4.98 -1.33
C VAL A 192 14.66 5.25 -1.12
N HIS A 193 15.08 6.51 -1.19
CA HIS A 193 16.49 6.89 -1.10
C HIS A 193 17.09 6.55 0.28
N TYR A 194 16.34 6.73 1.36
CA TYR A 194 16.83 6.52 2.72
C TYR A 194 16.42 5.16 3.33
N GLY A 195 16.01 4.19 2.51
CA GLY A 195 15.70 2.83 2.92
C GLY A 195 14.24 2.64 3.34
N ILE A 196 13.54 1.84 2.55
CA ILE A 196 12.12 1.52 2.71
C ILE A 196 11.90 0.72 4.00
N ARG A 197 10.89 1.10 4.78
CA ARG A 197 10.50 0.41 6.02
C ARG A 197 9.36 -0.56 5.74
N THR A 198 9.41 -1.76 6.31
CA THR A 198 8.27 -2.68 6.23
C THR A 198 7.15 -2.22 7.16
N PRO A 199 5.88 -2.29 6.72
CA PRO A 199 4.76 -2.01 7.61
C PRO A 199 4.72 -3.05 8.73
N GLN A 200 4.53 -2.60 9.96
CA GLN A 200 4.30 -3.51 11.08
C GLN A 200 2.81 -3.83 11.21
N THR A 201 1.96 -2.91 10.77
CA THR A 201 0.52 -3.05 10.88
C THR A 201 -0.06 -3.73 9.65
N ILE A 202 -0.76 -4.85 9.83
CA ILE A 202 -1.34 -5.62 8.72
C ILE A 202 -2.65 -5.00 8.21
N ILE A 203 -3.50 -4.54 9.14
CA ILE A 203 -4.82 -4.01 8.82
C ILE A 203 -4.89 -2.56 9.30
N MET A 204 -5.04 -1.65 8.35
CA MET A 204 -5.26 -0.22 8.61
C MET A 204 -6.19 0.38 7.57
N VAL A 205 -6.84 1.48 7.96
CA VAL A 205 -7.61 2.30 7.05
C VAL A 205 -6.63 3.06 6.14
N PRO A 206 -6.77 2.94 4.81
CA PRO A 206 -5.91 3.64 3.86
C PRO A 206 -5.89 5.16 4.11
N LEU A 207 -4.72 5.78 3.88
CA LEU A 207 -4.49 7.23 3.99
C LEU A 207 -4.63 7.84 5.40
N LEU A 208 -4.98 7.05 6.43
CA LEU A 208 -5.05 7.50 7.81
C LEU A 208 -3.81 7.11 8.62
N HIS A 209 -3.17 8.09 9.26
CA HIS A 209 -1.97 7.85 10.06
C HIS A 209 -2.31 7.15 11.38
N ASN A 210 -2.95 7.85 12.32
CA ASN A 210 -3.16 7.35 13.69
C ASN A 210 -4.62 7.00 14.00
N ARG A 211 -5.57 7.86 13.64
CA ARG A 211 -6.97 7.78 14.11
C ARG A 211 -7.98 8.05 13.03
N ILE A 212 -9.17 7.50 13.24
CA ILE A 212 -10.33 7.78 12.39
C ILE A 212 -10.98 9.10 12.87
N PRO A 213 -11.05 10.14 12.02
CA PRO A 213 -11.74 11.37 12.37
C PRO A 213 -13.18 11.09 12.85
N GLY A 214 -13.59 11.72 13.95
CA GLY A 214 -14.95 11.60 14.51
C GLY A 214 -15.21 10.39 15.41
N LEU A 215 -14.48 9.28 15.28
CA LEU A 215 -14.75 8.05 16.05
C LEU A 215 -13.80 7.82 17.25
N ASN A 216 -12.79 8.67 17.46
CA ASN A 216 -11.84 8.57 18.59
C ASN A 216 -11.16 7.18 18.75
N VAL A 217 -11.16 6.38 17.68
CA VAL A 217 -10.53 5.05 17.59
C VAL A 217 -9.28 5.10 16.72
N GLU A 218 -8.33 4.22 17.00
CA GLU A 218 -7.13 4.07 16.16
C GLU A 218 -7.53 3.61 14.74
N SER A 219 -6.81 4.09 13.73
CA SER A 219 -7.06 3.75 12.32
C SER A 219 -6.56 2.36 11.92
N TYR A 220 -6.08 1.58 12.88
CA TYR A 220 -5.38 0.33 12.65
C TYR A 220 -5.60 -0.68 13.77
N ILE A 221 -5.35 -1.95 13.45
CA ILE A 221 -5.36 -3.05 14.42
C ILE A 221 -3.92 -3.34 14.84
N ALA A 222 -3.62 -3.24 16.13
CA ALA A 222 -2.27 -3.43 16.67
C ALA A 222 -1.77 -4.88 16.59
N LYS A 223 -2.68 -5.87 16.59
CA LYS A 223 -2.34 -7.30 16.49
C LYS A 223 -3.26 -8.01 15.49
N PRO A 224 -2.74 -8.91 14.63
CA PRO A 224 -1.34 -9.33 14.51
C PRO A 224 -0.41 -8.23 13.94
N SER A 225 0.84 -8.20 14.42
CA SER A 225 1.88 -7.26 13.98
C SER A 225 3.04 -8.00 13.32
N LEU A 226 3.63 -7.40 12.28
CA LEU A 226 4.81 -7.93 11.62
C LEU A 226 6.11 -7.41 12.27
N PRO A 227 7.20 -8.21 12.23
CA PRO A 227 8.52 -7.72 12.59
C PRO A 227 8.92 -6.53 11.69
N TYR A 228 9.59 -5.56 12.31
CA TYR A 228 10.09 -4.38 11.61
C TYR A 228 11.42 -4.69 10.91
N TYR A 229 11.49 -4.38 9.62
CA TYR A 229 12.71 -4.40 8.84
C TYR A 229 12.85 -3.09 8.06
N ARG A 230 14.08 -2.65 7.85
CA ARG A 230 14.41 -1.54 6.97
C ARG A 230 15.35 -2.04 5.88
N LEU A 231 14.96 -1.84 4.63
CA LEU A 231 15.81 -2.14 3.48
C LEU A 231 16.96 -1.13 3.43
N PRO A 232 18.14 -1.53 2.89
CA PRO A 232 19.25 -0.61 2.70
C PRO A 232 18.79 0.60 1.86
N GLY A 233 19.23 1.79 2.26
CA GLY A 233 19.01 3.01 1.49
C GLY A 233 19.92 3.03 0.26
N LEU A 234 19.52 3.81 -0.74
CA LEU A 234 20.36 4.18 -1.87
C LEU A 234 21.33 5.31 -1.52
N GLN A 235 21.00 6.10 -0.49
CA GLN A 235 21.75 7.25 -0.01
C GLN A 235 21.74 7.29 1.52
N GLU A 236 22.79 7.88 2.09
CA GLU A 236 22.87 8.19 3.51
C GLU A 236 22.40 9.62 3.77
N VAL A 237 22.02 9.90 5.02
CA VAL A 237 21.66 11.26 5.44
C VAL A 237 22.93 12.10 5.50
N GLU A 238 22.91 13.28 4.89
CA GLU A 238 24.03 14.20 4.95
C GLU A 238 23.81 15.28 6.00
N ARG A 239 24.91 15.91 6.41
CA ARG A 239 24.86 17.04 7.32
C ARG A 239 24.07 18.16 6.67
N TYR A 240 23.22 18.79 7.48
CA TYR A 240 22.27 19.84 7.15
C TYR A 240 21.07 19.40 6.32
N ASP A 241 20.88 18.11 6.03
CA ASP A 241 19.65 17.65 5.37
C ASP A 241 18.42 17.88 6.26
N PRO A 242 17.30 18.36 5.69
CA PRO A 242 16.00 18.30 6.36
C PRO A 242 15.53 16.84 6.39
N VAL A 243 15.55 16.24 7.58
CA VAL A 243 15.19 14.83 7.77
C VAL A 243 13.84 14.69 8.45
N VAL A 244 13.04 13.76 7.95
CA VAL A 244 11.82 13.30 8.61
C VAL A 244 12.08 11.97 9.29
N PHE A 245 11.82 11.93 10.59
CA PHE A 245 12.05 10.74 11.41
C PHE A 245 10.88 10.51 12.35
N ASN A 246 10.82 9.29 12.90
CA ASN A 246 9.82 8.95 13.88
C ASN A 246 10.23 9.54 15.21
N TYR A 247 9.31 10.25 15.86
CA TYR A 247 9.57 10.81 17.18
C TYR A 247 9.94 9.69 18.17
N PRO A 248 11.15 9.71 18.76
CA PRO A 248 11.63 8.60 19.58
C PRO A 248 10.75 8.34 20.81
N GLU A 249 10.26 9.39 21.46
CA GLU A 249 9.39 9.32 22.64
C GLU A 249 7.91 9.03 22.29
N GLY A 250 7.55 9.02 21.00
CA GLY A 250 6.17 8.93 20.52
C GLY A 250 5.59 7.52 20.42
N ASP A 251 6.25 6.53 21.02
CA ASP A 251 5.80 5.13 20.97
C ASP A 251 4.77 4.81 22.04
N SER A 252 4.97 5.33 23.25
CA SER A 252 4.14 5.09 24.42
C SER A 252 3.45 6.40 24.79
N VAL A 253 2.15 6.49 24.50
CA VAL A 253 1.42 7.75 24.58
C VAL A 253 0.11 7.63 25.37
N TYR A 254 -0.26 8.71 26.05
CA TYR A 254 -1.59 8.93 26.60
C TYR A 254 -2.39 9.83 25.66
N VAL A 255 -3.54 9.35 25.21
CA VAL A 255 -4.34 10.07 24.22
C VAL A 255 -5.55 10.72 24.88
N PHE A 256 -5.70 12.03 24.68
CA PHE A 256 -6.86 12.81 25.08
C PHE A 256 -7.50 13.48 23.86
N PRO A 257 -8.76 13.95 23.95
CA PRO A 257 -9.46 14.58 22.82
C PRO A 257 -8.73 15.78 22.22
N GLU A 258 -8.05 16.58 23.04
CA GLU A 258 -7.36 17.81 22.62
C GLU A 258 -5.93 17.55 22.13
N ARG A 259 -5.22 16.62 22.77
CA ARG A 259 -3.79 16.39 22.57
C ARG A 259 -3.38 14.99 23.01
N THR A 260 -2.34 14.46 22.36
CA THR A 260 -1.60 13.27 22.78
C THR A 260 -0.37 13.69 23.59
N TYR A 261 -0.14 13.06 24.75
CA TYR A 261 1.06 13.24 25.58
C TYR A 261 1.93 11.99 25.52
N SER A 262 3.24 12.15 25.44
CA SER A 262 4.17 11.01 25.57
C SER A 262 4.26 10.54 27.02
N ILE A 263 4.74 9.31 27.21
CA ILE A 263 5.09 8.80 28.54
C ILE A 263 6.14 9.69 29.24
N TYR A 264 7.00 10.34 28.48
CA TYR A 264 8.03 11.24 29.00
C TYR A 264 7.47 12.59 29.42
N ASP A 265 6.43 13.09 28.76
CA ASP A 265 5.70 14.28 29.22
C ASP A 265 5.10 14.04 30.60
N TYR A 266 4.51 12.85 30.81
CA TYR A 266 4.05 12.41 32.13
C TYR A 266 5.21 12.34 33.14
N ARG A 267 6.33 11.71 32.79
CA ARG A 267 7.50 11.54 33.68
C ARG A 267 8.17 12.86 34.06
N ARG A 268 8.21 13.84 33.15
CA ARG A 268 8.80 15.17 33.38
C ARG A 268 7.84 16.15 34.06
N GLY A 269 6.59 15.75 34.30
CA GLY A 269 5.57 16.65 34.83
C GLY A 269 5.09 17.72 33.83
N ALA A 270 5.37 17.54 32.53
CA ALA A 270 4.96 18.44 31.46
C ALA A 270 3.49 18.20 31.03
N ILE A 271 2.64 17.83 31.97
CA ILE A 271 1.20 17.59 31.76
C ILE A 271 0.39 18.37 32.78
N THR A 272 -0.84 18.72 32.41
CA THR A 272 -1.69 19.49 33.34
C THR A 272 -2.08 18.63 34.55
N PRO A 273 -2.27 19.23 35.74
CA PRO A 273 -2.65 18.50 36.96
C PRO A 273 -3.90 17.63 36.78
N GLN A 274 -4.87 18.10 36.00
CA GLN A 274 -6.09 17.37 35.67
C GLN A 274 -5.79 16.07 34.91
N ARG A 275 -4.90 16.13 33.91
CA ARG A 275 -4.50 14.97 33.09
C ARG A 275 -3.65 13.99 33.90
N TYR A 276 -2.75 14.51 34.74
CA TYR A 276 -1.96 13.69 35.66
C TYR A 276 -2.87 12.82 36.54
N ASN A 277 -3.89 13.42 37.16
CA ASN A 277 -4.85 12.70 38.00
C ASN A 277 -5.69 11.69 37.21
N GLN A 278 -6.07 12.00 35.96
CA GLN A 278 -6.77 11.06 35.08
C GLN A 278 -5.92 9.83 34.73
N ILE A 279 -4.64 10.02 34.44
CA ILE A 279 -3.69 8.93 34.17
C ILE A 279 -3.51 8.08 35.42
N LYS A 280 -3.25 8.72 36.57
CA LYS A 280 -3.04 8.05 37.85
C LYS A 280 -4.27 7.26 38.31
N ALA A 281 -5.47 7.77 38.03
CA ALA A 281 -6.74 7.08 38.30
C ALA A 281 -7.08 5.98 37.29
N GLY A 282 -6.20 5.68 36.31
CA GLY A 282 -6.41 4.65 35.29
C GLY A 282 -7.46 5.00 34.22
N ARG A 283 -7.94 6.25 34.19
CA ARG A 283 -8.96 6.72 33.23
C ARG A 283 -8.38 6.96 31.84
N ALA A 284 -7.07 7.18 31.73
CA ALA A 284 -6.35 7.25 30.46
C ALA A 284 -5.37 6.06 30.37
N LYS A 285 -5.58 5.18 29.39
CA LYS A 285 -4.72 4.03 29.16
C LYS A 285 -3.50 4.43 28.33
N LEU A 286 -2.35 3.86 28.68
CA LEU A 286 -1.13 3.98 27.88
C LEU A 286 -1.31 3.16 26.59
N ILE A 287 -1.11 3.80 25.45
CA ILE A 287 -1.17 3.18 24.12
C ILE A 287 0.25 3.06 23.59
N VAL A 288 0.63 1.87 23.15
CA VAL A 288 1.91 1.62 22.50
C VAL A 288 1.68 1.52 20.99
N ARG A 289 2.19 2.49 20.23
CA ARG A 289 2.05 2.55 18.77
C ARG A 289 3.18 1.78 18.08
N PRO A 290 2.89 1.02 17.01
CA PRO A 290 3.92 0.43 16.18
C PRO A 290 4.72 1.52 15.44
N VAL A 291 5.91 1.17 14.95
CA VAL A 291 6.88 2.11 14.36
C VAL A 291 6.29 2.86 13.16
N ASP A 292 5.49 2.21 12.33
CA ASP A 292 4.80 2.80 11.18
C ASP A 292 3.65 3.75 11.55
N LYS A 293 3.29 3.81 12.84
CA LYS A 293 2.23 4.67 13.41
C LYS A 293 2.76 5.66 14.44
N LYS A 294 4.08 5.79 14.58
CA LYS A 294 4.69 6.84 15.40
C LYS A 294 4.51 8.20 14.70
N ASP A 295 4.47 9.25 15.50
CA ASP A 295 4.40 10.61 14.96
C ASP A 295 5.70 10.97 14.24
N HIS A 296 5.57 11.76 13.17
CA HIS A 296 6.69 12.18 12.34
C HIS A 296 7.14 13.59 12.71
N TYR A 297 8.45 13.78 12.85
CA TYR A 297 9.07 15.07 13.13
C TYR A 297 10.04 15.40 12.00
N ILE A 298 10.08 16.68 11.64
CA ILE A 298 11.07 17.23 10.73
C ILE A 298 12.07 18.09 11.49
N LYS A 299 13.35 17.81 11.29
CA LYS A 299 14.48 18.60 11.82
C LYS A 299 15.62 18.63 10.80
N ARG A 300 16.55 19.55 11.00
CA ARG A 300 17.81 19.57 10.27
C ARG A 300 18.81 18.63 10.93
N CYS A 301 19.47 17.78 10.16
CA CYS A 301 20.56 16.95 10.66
C CYS A 301 21.79 17.83 10.91
N ILE A 302 22.17 18.06 12.17
CA ILE A 302 23.32 18.93 12.48
C ILE A 302 24.56 18.11 12.83
N GLY A 303 24.43 17.09 13.68
CA GLY A 303 25.50 16.17 14.06
C GLY A 303 25.34 14.81 13.39
N MET A 304 26.45 14.28 12.89
CA MET A 304 26.60 12.93 12.33
C MET A 304 27.27 12.00 13.35
N PRO A 305 27.17 10.67 13.19
CA PRO A 305 27.87 9.72 14.05
C PRO A 305 29.37 10.05 14.13
N GLY A 306 29.91 10.18 15.34
CA GLY A 306 31.31 10.52 15.60
C GLY A 306 31.57 12.01 15.87
N ASP A 307 30.60 12.90 15.65
CA ASP A 307 30.79 14.32 15.94
C ASP A 307 30.64 14.66 17.43
N SER A 308 31.40 15.67 17.86
CA SER A 308 31.13 16.46 19.05
C SER A 308 30.30 17.69 18.69
N LEU A 309 29.19 17.90 19.40
CA LEU A 309 28.28 19.03 19.22
C LEU A 309 28.20 19.86 20.49
N GLN A 310 28.38 21.17 20.37
CA GLN A 310 28.26 22.13 21.47
C GLN A 310 27.39 23.31 21.04
N VAL A 311 26.66 23.90 21.99
CA VAL A 311 25.90 25.13 21.78
C VAL A 311 26.35 26.14 22.83
N ILE A 312 27.02 27.21 22.40
CA ILE A 312 27.58 28.24 23.28
C ILE A 312 27.08 29.59 22.75
N ASP A 313 26.44 30.38 23.61
CA ASP A 313 25.90 31.70 23.26
C ASP A 313 25.06 31.71 21.97
N ARG A 314 24.21 30.68 21.81
CA ARG A 314 23.34 30.44 20.64
C ARG A 314 24.08 30.11 19.33
N GLN A 315 25.40 29.97 19.34
CA GLN A 315 26.19 29.45 18.23
C GLN A 315 26.39 27.94 18.40
N VAL A 316 26.13 27.18 17.33
CA VAL A 316 26.43 25.74 17.29
C VAL A 316 27.88 25.56 16.90
N PHE A 317 28.59 24.65 17.57
CA PHE A 317 29.94 24.21 17.23
C PHE A 317 29.94 22.70 16.96
N LEU A 318 30.62 22.30 15.90
CA LEU A 318 30.84 20.92 15.49
C LEU A 318 32.33 20.62 15.47
N ASN A 319 32.77 19.65 16.27
CA ASN A 319 34.18 19.29 16.41
C ASN A 319 35.09 20.50 16.71
N GLY A 320 34.61 21.40 17.58
CA GLY A 320 35.31 22.63 17.98
C GLY A 320 35.24 23.79 16.97
N LYS A 321 34.64 23.61 15.79
CA LYS A 321 34.49 24.66 14.78
C LYS A 321 33.05 25.20 14.75
N PRO A 322 32.82 26.49 14.54
CA PRO A 322 31.47 27.02 14.42
C PRO A 322 30.75 26.37 13.23
N ALA A 323 29.56 25.84 13.48
CA ALA A 323 28.66 25.33 12.46
C ALA A 323 28.05 26.49 11.66
N ARG A 324 27.74 26.19 10.40
CA ARG A 324 27.31 27.19 9.40
C ARG A 324 25.89 27.69 9.65
#